data_AF-A0A420XG08-F1
#
_entry.id   AF-A0A420XG08-F1
#
_cell.length_a   1.000
_cell.length_b   1.000
_cell.length_c   1.000
_cell.angle_alpha   90.00
_cell.angle_beta   90.00
_cell.angle_gamma   90.00
#
_symmetry.space_group_name_H-M   'P 1'
#
loop_
_entity.id
_entity.type
_entity.pdbx_description
1 polymer ?
#
loop_
_entity_poly.entity_id
_entity_poly.type
_entity_poly.pdbx_seq_one_letter_code
_entity_poly.pdbx_strand_id
1 'polypeptide(L)'
;MVLKQKYISIFVSSLVGFFTATTNSYADQFINENKIISFGNLKTYYYKENFMNKEIFRTDNINIGDNSILSIQHNNINFWNNNGKNYIQTDTDGVYVSLEINGYDFYSDNQQSWLSSIKDNISLKVGVLIDKPSESHINAFSLGHLNLSNGQRIDITMNSFSIDVIRHSCSLKENIQNVKLQNITLSQINNQHEVFGGNFNLSLDCDDGVLVTAMVTDNNNPANNTSILSLSSDSTAKGVGLKLYKENYQLINLNQMWIFSQNDPSPISNFSVKYVKTGKVEAGFLHATAVFSFDYK
;
A
#
# COMPACT_ATOMS: atom_id res chain seq x y z
N MET A 1 9.47 -52.12 -7.52
CA MET A 1 10.45 -51.03 -7.71
C MET A 1 9.91 -49.77 -7.05
N VAL A 2 10.74 -49.05 -6.29
CA VAL A 2 10.35 -47.90 -5.46
C VAL A 2 11.11 -46.66 -5.95
N LEU A 3 10.43 -45.52 -6.08
CA LEU A 3 11.11 -44.25 -6.36
C LEU A 3 11.87 -43.81 -5.09
N LYS A 4 13.19 -43.64 -5.16
CA LYS A 4 14.04 -43.37 -3.98
C LYS A 4 14.52 -41.92 -3.93
N GLN A 5 14.23 -41.25 -2.81
CA GLN A 5 14.76 -39.95 -2.38
C GLN A 5 14.34 -38.77 -3.26
N LYS A 6 13.61 -37.81 -2.66
CA LYS A 6 12.88 -36.77 -3.37
C LYS A 6 12.67 -35.56 -2.48
N TYR A 7 12.75 -34.38 -3.08
CA TYR A 7 12.58 -33.10 -2.41
C TYR A 7 11.82 -32.16 -3.34
N ILE A 8 11.01 -31.29 -2.75
CA ILE A 8 10.61 -30.03 -3.38
C ILE A 8 11.24 -28.89 -2.58
N SER A 9 11.98 -28.03 -3.27
CA SER A 9 12.51 -26.79 -2.70
C SER A 9 11.50 -25.67 -2.91
N ILE A 10 11.22 -24.93 -1.84
CA ILE A 10 10.29 -23.80 -1.85
C ILE A 10 11.10 -22.55 -1.59
N PHE A 11 11.02 -21.58 -2.50
CA PHE A 11 11.59 -20.24 -2.34
C PHE A 11 10.44 -19.24 -2.16
N VAL A 12 10.69 -18.17 -1.40
CA VAL A 12 9.65 -17.20 -1.09
C VAL A 12 10.13 -15.76 -1.26
N SER A 13 9.31 -14.93 -1.91
CA SER A 13 9.57 -13.50 -2.16
C SER A 13 8.36 -12.63 -1.79
N SER A 14 8.62 -11.37 -1.43
CA SER A 14 7.63 -10.46 -0.82
C SER A 14 7.64 -9.05 -1.43
N LEU A 15 6.47 -8.40 -1.52
CA LEU A 15 6.31 -6.99 -1.88
C LEU A 15 5.16 -6.28 -1.12
N VAL A 16 5.52 -5.18 -0.43
CA VAL A 16 4.78 -3.93 -0.06
C VAL A 16 3.30 -4.00 0.41
N GLY A 17 2.93 -3.38 1.55
CA GLY A 17 1.54 -3.25 2.08
C GLY A 17 1.05 -1.81 2.45
N PHE A 18 -0.20 -1.70 2.96
CA PHE A 18 -1.14 -0.53 2.80
C PHE A 18 -1.33 0.40 4.05
N PHE A 19 -2.60 0.80 4.42
CA PHE A 19 -3.21 1.12 5.75
C PHE A 19 -4.08 2.41 5.95
N THR A 20 -4.45 2.78 7.21
CA THR A 20 -5.51 3.79 7.56
C THR A 20 -5.17 4.77 8.71
N ALA A 21 -5.64 6.04 8.63
CA ALA A 21 -5.20 7.19 9.46
C ALA A 21 -6.27 7.85 10.36
N THR A 22 -5.83 8.49 11.46
CA THR A 22 -6.62 9.40 12.34
C THR A 22 -5.76 10.58 12.87
N THR A 23 -6.37 11.68 13.34
CA THR A 23 -5.70 12.93 13.75
C THR A 23 -6.37 13.64 14.95
N ASN A 24 -5.63 14.49 15.68
CA ASN A 24 -6.10 15.38 16.77
C ASN A 24 -5.32 16.73 16.75
N SER A 25 -5.86 17.81 17.36
CA SER A 25 -5.53 19.22 17.05
C SER A 25 -5.01 20.09 18.23
N TYR A 26 -4.42 21.26 17.87
CA TYR A 26 -4.23 22.56 18.61
C TYR A 26 -3.09 23.37 17.91
N ALA A 27 -2.93 24.70 17.96
CA ALA A 27 -3.72 25.88 18.43
C ALA A 27 -3.17 27.17 17.74
N ASP A 28 -3.82 28.34 17.92
CA ASP A 28 -3.43 29.65 17.31
C ASP A 28 -2.51 30.54 18.19
N GLN A 29 -1.79 31.49 17.58
CA GLN A 29 -1.06 32.57 18.27
C GLN A 29 -1.31 33.96 17.65
N PHE A 30 -1.41 34.99 18.50
CA PHE A 30 -1.62 36.39 18.10
C PHE A 30 -0.36 37.22 18.38
N ILE A 31 0.03 38.07 17.42
CA ILE A 31 1.02 39.15 17.58
C ILE A 31 0.32 40.45 17.13
N ASN A 32 0.64 41.59 17.74
CA ASN A 32 -0.03 42.85 17.44
C ASN A 32 0.34 43.42 16.04
N GLU A 33 -0.55 44.26 15.53
CA GLU A 33 -0.57 44.89 14.19
C GLU A 33 -0.89 43.93 13.02
N ASN A 34 -0.27 42.75 12.93
CA ASN A 34 -0.60 41.74 11.91
C ASN A 34 -1.14 40.45 12.56
N LYS A 35 -2.37 40.05 12.22
CA LYS A 35 -2.95 38.80 12.74
C LYS A 35 -2.41 37.62 11.95
N ILE A 36 -1.59 36.78 12.58
CA ILE A 36 -1.11 35.54 11.97
C ILE A 36 -2.11 34.43 12.28
N ILE A 37 -2.49 33.65 11.27
CA ILE A 37 -3.23 32.39 11.42
C ILE A 37 -2.30 31.27 10.96
N SER A 38 -2.04 30.30 11.83
CA SER A 38 -1.03 29.27 11.60
C SER A 38 -1.61 27.87 11.71
N PHE A 39 -1.70 27.19 10.57
CA PHE A 39 -2.07 25.78 10.49
C PHE A 39 -0.87 24.93 10.91
N GLY A 40 -1.01 24.12 11.96
CA GLY A 40 0.10 23.34 12.51
C GLY A 40 -0.29 22.00 13.11
N ASN A 41 0.73 21.23 13.48
CA ASN A 41 0.65 19.88 14.04
C ASN A 41 0.00 18.84 13.11
N LEU A 42 0.13 19.02 11.79
CA LEU A 42 -0.23 18.01 10.80
C LEU A 42 0.79 16.86 10.80
N LYS A 43 0.57 15.84 11.63
CA LYS A 43 1.16 14.53 11.40
C LYS A 43 0.36 13.82 10.31
N THR A 44 0.91 13.79 9.11
CA THR A 44 0.30 13.11 7.97
C THR A 44 0.93 11.73 7.83
N TYR A 45 0.12 10.70 8.07
CA TYR A 45 0.52 9.31 7.79
C TYR A 45 0.10 8.94 6.37
N TYR A 46 1.07 8.55 5.54
CA TYR A 46 0.85 8.11 4.16
C TYR A 46 1.02 6.59 4.04
N TYR A 47 0.17 5.95 3.23
CA TYR A 47 0.16 4.50 2.98
C TYR A 47 0.68 4.17 1.60
N LYS A 48 1.67 3.29 1.49
CA LYS A 48 2.38 2.98 0.24
C LYS A 48 1.55 2.14 -0.76
N GLU A 49 0.43 2.70 -1.18
CA GLU A 49 -0.27 2.40 -2.42
C GLU A 49 0.05 3.46 -3.47
N ASN A 50 0.08 3.07 -4.74
CA ASN A 50 0.40 3.98 -5.84
C ASN A 50 -0.78 4.95 -6.07
N PHE A 51 -0.55 6.24 -5.76
CA PHE A 51 -1.46 7.38 -5.91
C PHE A 51 -2.59 7.51 -4.86
N MET A 52 -2.31 8.21 -3.76
CA MET A 52 -3.33 8.79 -2.88
C MET A 52 -3.80 10.16 -3.40
N ASN A 53 -4.83 10.15 -4.23
CA ASN A 53 -5.59 11.36 -4.60
C ASN A 53 -6.53 11.84 -3.45
N LYS A 54 -6.07 11.75 -2.19
CA LYS A 54 -6.88 12.04 -0.99
C LYS A 54 -6.32 13.23 -0.24
N GLU A 55 -7.11 14.29 -0.20
CA GLU A 55 -6.81 15.53 0.54
C GLU A 55 -7.08 15.36 2.05
N ILE A 56 -6.12 15.72 2.88
CA ILE A 56 -6.27 15.84 4.34
C ILE A 56 -6.54 17.30 4.65
N PHE A 57 -7.66 17.61 5.33
CA PHE A 57 -8.07 18.98 5.57
C PHE A 57 -8.15 19.35 7.06
N ARG A 58 -7.87 20.62 7.35
CA ARG A 58 -8.15 21.29 8.64
C ARG A 58 -8.97 22.55 8.35
N THR A 59 -10.05 22.74 9.10
CA THR A 59 -10.91 23.92 9.01
C THR A 59 -10.87 24.69 10.32
N ASP A 60 -10.53 25.98 10.25
CA ASP A 60 -10.58 26.91 11.37
C ASP A 60 -11.52 28.08 11.04
N ASN A 61 -12.29 28.53 12.03
CA ASN A 61 -13.23 29.64 11.89
C ASN A 61 -12.70 30.88 12.62
N ILE A 62 -12.54 31.97 11.90
CA ILE A 62 -11.96 33.22 12.40
C ILE A 62 -12.98 34.34 12.33
N ASN A 63 -13.25 34.94 13.49
CA ASN A 63 -13.94 36.23 13.57
C ASN A 63 -12.98 37.36 13.16
N ILE A 64 -13.43 38.21 12.24
CA ILE A 64 -12.70 39.38 11.71
C ILE A 64 -13.32 40.73 12.15
N GLY A 65 -14.35 40.71 13.01
CA GLY A 65 -15.18 41.85 13.37
C GLY A 65 -16.05 42.33 12.21
N ASP A 66 -16.65 43.51 12.34
CA ASP A 66 -17.52 44.15 11.33
C ASP A 66 -16.76 44.60 10.04
N ASN A 67 -15.66 43.92 9.72
CA ASN A 67 -14.78 44.17 8.59
C ASN A 67 -15.15 43.30 7.38
N SER A 68 -14.71 43.75 6.20
CA SER A 68 -14.78 42.97 4.95
C SER A 68 -13.38 42.74 4.39
N ILE A 69 -13.19 41.66 3.63
CA ILE A 69 -11.93 41.42 2.92
C ILE A 69 -11.88 42.33 1.69
N LEU A 70 -10.88 43.19 1.60
CA LEU A 70 -10.66 44.08 0.45
C LEU A 70 -9.85 43.40 -0.66
N SER A 71 -8.84 42.62 -0.29
CA SER A 71 -8.02 41.86 -1.23
C SER A 71 -7.44 40.61 -0.58
N ILE A 72 -7.26 39.59 -1.41
CA ILE A 72 -6.35 38.49 -1.17
C ILE A 72 -5.04 38.79 -1.92
N GLN A 73 -3.92 38.39 -1.35
CA GLN A 73 -2.68 38.21 -2.08
C GLN A 73 -2.05 36.88 -1.69
N HIS A 74 -1.84 36.00 -2.66
CA HIS A 74 -0.92 34.88 -2.55
C HIS A 74 0.42 35.28 -3.18
N ASN A 75 1.49 34.61 -2.75
CA ASN A 75 2.75 34.68 -3.48
C ASN A 75 2.52 34.05 -4.87
N ASN A 76 3.22 34.50 -5.92
CA ASN A 76 3.12 33.86 -7.24
C ASN A 76 3.92 32.55 -7.20
N ILE A 77 3.19 31.42 -7.09
CA ILE A 77 3.75 30.07 -6.99
C ILE A 77 3.15 29.23 -8.13
N ASN A 78 3.85 28.17 -8.54
CA ASN A 78 3.34 27.28 -9.58
C ASN A 78 2.07 26.57 -9.06
N PHE A 79 0.92 26.91 -9.66
CA PHE A 79 -0.35 26.28 -9.34
C PHE A 79 -0.52 24.99 -10.14
N TRP A 80 -0.87 23.92 -9.43
CA TRP A 80 -1.34 22.68 -10.04
C TRP A 80 -2.84 22.57 -9.81
N ASN A 81 -3.61 22.39 -10.88
CA ASN A 81 -5.06 22.20 -10.81
C ASN A 81 -5.39 20.71 -10.84
N ASN A 82 -6.22 20.26 -9.90
CA ASN A 82 -6.74 18.91 -9.86
C ASN A 82 -8.23 18.95 -9.47
N ASN A 83 -9.06 18.36 -10.32
CA ASN A 83 -10.52 18.32 -10.17
C ASN A 83 -11.16 19.69 -9.91
N GLY A 84 -10.64 20.75 -10.54
CA GLY A 84 -11.16 22.12 -10.43
C GLY A 84 -10.68 22.90 -9.20
N LYS A 85 -9.79 22.31 -8.39
CA LYS A 85 -9.18 22.94 -7.21
C LYS A 85 -7.70 23.19 -7.44
N ASN A 86 -7.21 24.36 -7.06
CA ASN A 86 -5.82 24.76 -7.21
C ASN A 86 -5.01 24.47 -5.95
N TYR A 87 -3.77 24.05 -6.16
CA TYR A 87 -2.81 23.74 -5.11
C TYR A 87 -1.47 24.40 -5.41
N ILE A 88 -0.78 24.83 -4.37
CA ILE A 88 0.62 25.27 -4.42
C ILE A 88 1.54 24.10 -4.06
N GLN A 89 2.63 23.93 -4.80
CA GLN A 89 3.66 22.94 -4.48
C GLN A 89 4.50 23.42 -3.28
N THR A 90 4.84 22.51 -2.35
CA THR A 90 5.75 22.83 -1.23
C THR A 90 7.22 22.74 -1.66
N ASP A 91 8.15 22.85 -0.71
CA ASP A 91 9.57 22.53 -0.90
C ASP A 91 9.85 21.04 -1.18
N THR A 92 8.83 20.19 -1.09
CA THR A 92 8.89 18.72 -1.26
C THR A 92 8.16 18.31 -2.54
N ASP A 93 8.83 17.55 -3.41
CA ASP A 93 8.23 17.07 -4.67
C ASP A 93 7.02 16.15 -4.42
N GLY A 94 5.93 16.39 -5.14
CA GLY A 94 4.67 15.66 -5.01
C GLY A 94 3.87 15.95 -3.73
N VAL A 95 4.24 16.95 -2.94
CA VAL A 95 3.43 17.48 -1.84
C VAL A 95 2.85 18.83 -2.23
N TYR A 96 1.53 18.95 -2.12
CA TYR A 96 0.79 20.13 -2.55
C TYR A 96 -0.19 20.57 -1.47
N VAL A 97 -0.43 21.89 -1.37
CA VAL A 97 -1.32 22.48 -0.38
C VAL A 97 -2.35 23.38 -1.04
N SER A 98 -3.59 23.26 -0.59
CA SER A 98 -4.71 24.10 -0.98
C SER A 98 -5.17 24.97 0.18
N LEU A 99 -5.87 26.06 -0.14
CA LEU A 99 -6.56 26.91 0.82
C LEU A 99 -7.92 27.30 0.24
N GLU A 100 -8.97 27.13 1.03
CA GLU A 100 -10.33 27.60 0.75
C GLU A 100 -10.74 28.64 1.80
N ILE A 101 -11.48 29.66 1.39
CA ILE A 101 -12.16 30.62 2.29
C ILE A 101 -13.66 30.55 2.02
N ASN A 102 -14.45 30.20 3.04
CA ASN A 102 -15.89 30.00 2.93
C ASN A 102 -16.30 29.05 1.76
N GLY A 103 -15.44 28.08 1.44
CA GLY A 103 -15.62 27.13 0.33
C GLY A 103 -15.15 27.62 -1.05
N TYR A 104 -14.64 28.85 -1.16
CA TYR A 104 -14.04 29.37 -2.39
C TYR A 104 -12.53 29.13 -2.40
N ASP A 105 -11.99 28.65 -3.53
CA ASP A 105 -10.56 28.43 -3.74
C ASP A 105 -9.77 29.76 -3.70
N PHE A 106 -8.81 29.82 -2.77
CA PHE A 106 -7.96 30.99 -2.50
C PHE A 106 -6.94 31.28 -3.61
N TYR A 107 -6.65 30.31 -4.49
CA TYR A 107 -5.69 30.46 -5.60
C TYR A 107 -6.39 30.56 -6.97
N SER A 108 -7.72 30.71 -7.01
CA SER A 108 -8.48 30.87 -8.25
C SER A 108 -8.44 32.30 -8.78
N ASP A 109 -8.19 32.52 -10.08
CA ASP A 109 -8.12 33.88 -10.67
C ASP A 109 -9.41 34.72 -10.49
N ASN A 110 -10.56 34.08 -10.27
CA ASN A 110 -11.87 34.73 -10.10
C ASN A 110 -12.18 35.19 -8.65
N GLN A 111 -11.16 35.42 -7.83
CA GLN A 111 -11.30 35.80 -6.41
C GLN A 111 -12.20 37.01 -6.15
N GLN A 112 -12.10 38.08 -6.96
CA GLN A 112 -12.66 39.40 -6.61
C GLN A 112 -14.20 39.46 -6.46
N SER A 113 -14.94 38.52 -7.05
CA SER A 113 -16.42 38.55 -7.05
C SER A 113 -17.04 38.20 -5.68
N TRP A 114 -16.36 37.39 -4.86
CA TRP A 114 -16.89 36.92 -3.57
C TRP A 114 -16.28 37.60 -2.34
N LEU A 115 -15.18 38.34 -2.47
CA LEU A 115 -14.54 39.01 -1.32
C LEU A 115 -15.44 40.07 -0.67
N SER A 116 -16.22 40.79 -1.48
CA SER A 116 -17.12 41.85 -1.03
C SER A 116 -18.38 41.34 -0.31
N SER A 117 -18.70 40.04 -0.38
CA SER A 117 -19.83 39.44 0.33
C SER A 117 -19.45 38.82 1.68
N ILE A 118 -18.15 38.69 1.98
CA ILE A 118 -17.67 38.13 3.26
C ILE A 118 -17.57 39.23 4.31
N LYS A 119 -18.25 38.99 5.44
CA LYS A 119 -18.27 39.82 6.64
C LYS A 119 -18.23 38.95 7.89
N ASP A 120 -17.79 39.53 8.99
CA ASP A 120 -17.89 39.03 10.37
C ASP A 120 -17.07 37.76 10.66
N ASN A 121 -17.33 36.66 9.96
CA ASN A 121 -16.67 35.36 10.16
C ASN A 121 -16.20 34.75 8.84
N ILE A 122 -15.01 34.17 8.88
CA ILE A 122 -14.41 33.44 7.76
C ILE A 122 -14.08 32.01 8.21
N SER A 123 -14.39 31.04 7.36
CA SER A 123 -14.00 29.65 7.51
C SER A 123 -12.82 29.40 6.57
N LEU A 124 -11.64 29.19 7.14
CA LEU A 124 -10.43 28.82 6.39
C LEU A 124 -10.30 27.30 6.41
N LYS A 125 -10.30 26.67 5.23
CA LYS A 125 -10.05 25.24 5.09
C LYS A 125 -8.77 25.02 4.30
N VAL A 126 -7.74 24.55 4.99
CA VAL A 126 -6.47 24.12 4.38
C VAL A 126 -6.56 22.65 4.03
N GLY A 127 -6.05 22.27 2.86
CA GLY A 127 -5.92 20.87 2.44
C GLY A 127 -4.47 20.53 2.06
N VAL A 128 -4.04 19.30 2.35
CA VAL A 128 -2.75 18.75 1.92
C VAL A 128 -3.01 17.54 1.03
N LEU A 129 -2.38 17.50 -0.14
CA LEU A 129 -2.40 16.39 -1.09
C LEU A 129 -0.98 15.85 -1.30
N ILE A 130 -0.86 14.52 -1.43
CA ILE A 130 0.41 13.83 -1.64
C ILE A 130 0.29 12.91 -2.86
N ASP A 131 0.88 13.33 -3.98
CA ASP A 131 0.98 12.55 -5.22
C ASP A 131 2.18 11.60 -5.20
N LYS A 132 3.32 12.05 -4.65
CA LYS A 132 4.56 11.26 -4.55
C LYS A 132 4.92 11.01 -3.07
N PRO A 133 4.73 9.80 -2.55
CA PRO A 133 5.02 9.55 -1.15
C PRO A 133 6.49 9.36 -0.84
N SER A 134 6.98 10.16 0.09
CA SER A 134 8.30 10.02 0.70
C SER A 134 8.26 10.55 2.14
N GLU A 135 9.06 9.96 3.02
CA GLU A 135 9.28 10.50 4.37
C GLU A 135 9.89 11.90 4.24
N SER A 136 9.16 12.92 4.71
CA SER A 136 9.48 14.31 4.38
C SER A 136 9.18 15.26 5.53
N HIS A 137 10.04 16.27 5.69
CA HIS A 137 9.81 17.40 6.59
C HIS A 137 9.57 18.66 5.75
N ILE A 138 8.38 19.23 5.84
CA ILE A 138 7.99 20.43 5.12
C ILE A 138 8.22 21.61 6.06
N ASN A 139 9.01 22.59 5.64
CA ASN A 139 9.28 23.78 6.44
C ASN A 139 8.03 24.66 6.59
N ALA A 140 8.04 25.63 7.51
CA ALA A 140 6.96 26.61 7.60
C ALA A 140 6.96 27.55 6.37
N PHE A 141 5.77 27.88 5.83
CA PHE A 141 5.63 28.76 4.67
C PHE A 141 4.35 29.61 4.69
N SER A 142 4.33 30.69 3.92
CA SER A 142 3.15 31.57 3.76
C SER A 142 2.27 31.08 2.61
N LEU A 143 0.98 30.88 2.90
CA LEU A 143 -0.06 30.57 1.90
C LEU A 143 -0.49 31.86 1.18
N GLY A 144 -0.59 32.95 1.93
CA GLY A 144 -0.93 34.28 1.45
C GLY A 144 -1.36 35.19 2.59
N HIS A 145 -2.01 36.30 2.27
CA HIS A 145 -2.58 37.21 3.25
C HIS A 145 -3.89 37.85 2.79
N LEU A 146 -4.69 38.30 3.76
CA LEU A 146 -5.90 39.08 3.58
C LEU A 146 -5.65 40.52 4.03
N ASN A 147 -6.13 41.49 3.26
CA ASN A 147 -6.19 42.89 3.70
C ASN A 147 -7.64 43.25 4.01
N LEU A 148 -7.91 43.75 5.22
CA LEU A 148 -9.24 44.09 5.72
C LEU A 148 -9.58 45.57 5.55
N SER A 149 -10.88 45.88 5.61
CA SER A 149 -11.43 47.25 5.50
C SER A 149 -10.93 48.26 6.54
N ASN A 150 -10.49 47.80 7.72
CA ASN A 150 -9.88 48.63 8.76
C ASN A 150 -8.37 48.84 8.58
N GLY A 151 -7.77 48.35 7.49
CA GLY A 151 -6.32 48.41 7.25
C GLY A 151 -5.52 47.30 7.95
N GLN A 152 -6.18 46.38 8.67
CA GLN A 152 -5.52 45.23 9.27
C GLN A 152 -5.13 44.21 8.19
N ARG A 153 -3.93 43.63 8.33
CA ARG A 153 -3.49 42.48 7.55
C ARG A 153 -3.64 41.20 8.37
N ILE A 154 -4.12 40.15 7.71
CA ILE A 154 -4.14 38.78 8.23
C ILE A 154 -3.17 37.94 7.40
N ASP A 155 -2.06 37.49 7.98
CA ASP A 155 -1.14 36.56 7.35
C ASP A 155 -1.60 35.11 7.58
N ILE A 156 -1.65 34.32 6.53
CA ILE A 156 -2.04 32.90 6.58
C ILE A 156 -0.79 32.06 6.33
N THR A 157 -0.38 31.29 7.34
CA THR A 157 0.84 30.47 7.31
C THR A 157 0.55 29.00 7.58
N MET A 158 1.36 28.13 7.00
CA MET A 158 1.53 26.76 7.42
C MET A 158 2.77 26.70 8.32
N ASN A 159 2.63 26.12 9.51
CA ASN A 159 3.77 25.72 10.35
C ASN A 159 4.48 24.51 9.73
N SER A 160 5.70 24.23 10.16
CA SER A 160 6.39 23.01 9.72
C SER A 160 5.60 21.76 10.10
N PHE A 161 5.59 20.79 9.18
CA PHE A 161 4.89 19.53 9.37
C PHE A 161 5.70 18.35 8.82
N SER A 162 5.25 17.13 9.07
CA SER A 162 5.99 15.94 8.63
C SER A 162 5.05 14.88 8.07
N ILE A 163 5.53 14.24 7.00
CA ILE A 163 4.89 13.13 6.33
C ILE A 163 5.66 11.88 6.75
N ASP A 164 5.00 11.05 7.54
CA ASP A 164 5.50 9.75 7.98
C ASP A 164 4.92 8.68 7.03
N VAL A 165 5.75 7.95 6.30
CA VAL A 165 5.29 6.85 5.42
C VAL A 165 5.24 5.56 6.23
N ILE A 166 4.04 5.16 6.64
CA ILE A 166 3.85 3.87 7.31
C ILE A 166 3.85 2.78 6.23
N ARG A 167 4.71 1.79 6.42
CA ARG A 167 4.75 0.56 5.63
C ARG A 167 4.30 -0.56 6.55
N HIS A 168 3.19 -1.20 6.21
CA HIS A 168 2.85 -2.50 6.78
C HIS A 168 3.31 -3.60 5.81
N SER A 169 3.62 -4.76 6.36
CA SER A 169 4.15 -5.89 5.62
C SER A 169 3.97 -7.18 6.40
N CYS A 170 4.44 -8.29 5.82
CA CYS A 170 4.76 -9.47 6.60
C CYS A 170 6.21 -9.89 6.36
N SER A 171 6.83 -10.46 7.38
CA SER A 171 8.05 -11.24 7.25
C SER A 171 7.72 -12.74 7.18
N LEU A 172 8.56 -13.52 6.51
CA LEU A 172 8.49 -14.99 6.59
C LEU A 172 9.37 -15.50 7.73
N LYS A 173 8.88 -16.54 8.41
CA LYS A 173 9.68 -17.26 9.41
C LYS A 173 10.73 -18.17 8.77
N GLU A 174 10.49 -18.69 7.56
CA GLU A 174 11.42 -19.54 6.81
C GLU A 174 11.39 -19.26 5.30
N ASN A 175 12.39 -18.55 4.77
CA ASN A 175 12.43 -18.14 3.35
C ASN A 175 12.73 -19.28 2.36
N ILE A 176 13.25 -20.41 2.84
CA ILE A 176 13.56 -21.60 2.04
C ILE A 176 13.15 -22.85 2.82
N GLN A 177 12.32 -23.71 2.22
CA GLN A 177 11.97 -25.01 2.79
C GLN A 177 12.29 -26.16 1.82
N ASN A 178 12.78 -27.28 2.35
CA ASN A 178 13.05 -28.50 1.59
C ASN A 178 12.11 -29.62 2.06
N VAL A 179 10.99 -29.81 1.37
CA VAL A 179 9.97 -30.78 1.75
C VAL A 179 10.37 -32.17 1.24
N LYS A 180 10.74 -33.06 2.16
CA LYS A 180 11.08 -34.46 1.84
C LYS A 180 9.81 -35.24 1.52
N LEU A 181 9.69 -35.73 0.29
CA LEU A 181 8.51 -36.47 -0.14
C LEU A 181 8.64 -37.97 0.20
N GLN A 182 7.52 -38.59 0.59
CA GLN A 182 7.38 -40.01 0.84
C GLN A 182 7.65 -40.81 -0.45
N ASN A 183 8.38 -41.90 -0.34
CA ASN A 183 8.59 -42.82 -1.45
C ASN A 183 7.28 -43.54 -1.80
N ILE A 184 6.95 -43.61 -3.09
CA ILE A 184 5.77 -44.34 -3.58
C ILE A 184 6.19 -45.46 -4.54
N THR A 185 5.31 -46.43 -4.75
CA THR A 185 5.48 -47.53 -5.70
C THR A 185 4.81 -47.22 -7.03
N LEU A 186 5.28 -47.90 -8.09
CA LEU A 186 4.61 -47.85 -9.41
C LEU A 186 3.16 -48.35 -9.37
N SER A 187 2.82 -49.28 -8.46
CA SER A 187 1.45 -49.80 -8.33
C SER A 187 0.49 -48.72 -7.81
N GLN A 188 0.86 -48.01 -6.74
CA GLN A 188 0.04 -46.95 -6.14
C GLN A 188 -0.33 -45.87 -7.17
N ILE A 189 0.66 -45.31 -7.87
CA ILE A 189 0.42 -44.21 -8.83
C ILE A 189 -0.30 -44.65 -10.11
N ASN A 190 -0.13 -45.91 -10.53
CA ASN A 190 -0.89 -46.44 -11.67
C ASN A 190 -2.37 -46.70 -11.33
N ASN A 191 -2.68 -47.03 -10.07
CA ASN A 191 -4.04 -47.29 -9.63
C ASN A 191 -4.79 -46.01 -9.22
N GLN A 192 -4.12 -45.10 -8.50
CA GLN A 192 -4.78 -43.97 -7.81
C GLN A 192 -4.76 -42.65 -8.61
N HIS A 193 -3.96 -42.56 -9.68
CA HIS A 193 -3.70 -41.35 -10.51
C HIS A 193 -3.04 -40.18 -9.76
N GLU A 194 -3.43 -39.93 -8.51
CA GLU A 194 -2.75 -39.06 -7.55
C GLU A 194 -2.40 -39.84 -6.28
N VAL A 195 -1.23 -39.60 -5.70
CA VAL A 195 -0.78 -40.23 -4.45
C VAL A 195 -0.15 -39.18 -3.54
N PHE A 196 -0.47 -39.20 -2.25
CA PHE A 196 0.12 -38.28 -1.27
C PHE A 196 1.66 -38.38 -1.28
N GLY A 197 2.32 -37.21 -1.31
CA GLY A 197 3.77 -37.07 -1.31
C GLY A 197 4.30 -36.47 -0.02
N GLY A 198 3.63 -35.48 0.58
CA GLY A 198 4.09 -34.86 1.80
C GLY A 198 3.28 -33.62 2.16
N ASN A 199 3.67 -32.95 3.24
CA ASN A 199 3.08 -31.72 3.73
C ASN A 199 4.18 -30.73 4.15
N PHE A 200 3.82 -29.45 4.15
CA PHE A 200 4.61 -28.35 4.69
C PHE A 200 3.66 -27.24 5.13
N ASN A 201 4.17 -26.20 5.80
CA ASN A 201 3.39 -25.00 6.10
C ASN A 201 4.22 -23.76 5.77
N LEU A 202 3.52 -22.66 5.52
CA LEU A 202 4.13 -21.33 5.47
C LEU A 202 3.53 -20.53 6.62
N SER A 203 4.40 -19.88 7.40
CA SER A 203 3.99 -18.96 8.46
C SER A 203 4.61 -17.60 8.22
N LEU A 204 3.77 -16.58 8.33
CA LEU A 204 4.18 -15.19 8.32
C LEU A 204 4.15 -14.61 9.74
N ASP A 205 4.80 -13.48 9.90
CA ASP A 205 4.64 -12.55 11.01
C ASP A 205 4.29 -11.19 10.37
N CYS A 206 3.07 -10.71 10.59
CA CYS A 206 2.45 -9.61 9.87
C CYS A 206 2.10 -8.46 10.82
N ASP A 207 2.18 -7.23 10.32
CA ASP A 207 1.58 -6.09 11.01
C ASP A 207 0.05 -6.28 11.13
N ASP A 208 -0.58 -5.69 12.16
CA ASP A 208 -2.02 -5.77 12.37
C ASP A 208 -2.79 -5.30 11.12
N GLY A 209 -3.73 -6.11 10.64
CA GLY A 209 -4.69 -5.76 9.58
C GLY A 209 -4.26 -6.02 8.12
N VAL A 210 -3.15 -6.73 7.87
CA VAL A 210 -2.63 -6.92 6.50
C VAL A 210 -3.54 -7.89 5.72
N LEU A 211 -3.86 -7.55 4.48
CA LEU A 211 -4.44 -8.50 3.50
C LEU A 211 -3.30 -9.12 2.69
N VAL A 212 -2.97 -10.38 2.96
CA VAL A 212 -1.90 -11.07 2.24
C VAL A 212 -2.50 -11.82 1.06
N THR A 213 -1.98 -11.55 -0.15
CA THR A 213 -2.21 -12.40 -1.32
C THR A 213 -0.96 -13.18 -1.68
N ALA A 214 -1.15 -14.38 -2.22
CA ALA A 214 -0.07 -15.29 -2.60
C ALA A 214 -0.30 -15.87 -4.00
N MET A 215 0.81 -16.22 -4.67
CA MET A 215 0.86 -16.89 -5.95
C MET A 215 1.98 -17.94 -5.93
N VAL A 216 1.85 -19.06 -6.66
CA VAL A 216 2.97 -20.01 -6.86
C VAL A 216 3.40 -20.03 -8.32
N THR A 217 4.70 -19.87 -8.56
CA THR A 217 5.34 -20.04 -9.87
C THR A 217 6.19 -21.31 -9.86
N ASP A 218 6.19 -22.04 -10.98
CA ASP A 218 7.10 -23.16 -11.21
C ASP A 218 8.49 -22.63 -11.60
N ASN A 219 9.50 -22.88 -10.76
CA ASN A 219 10.86 -22.37 -11.00
C ASN A 219 11.53 -23.02 -12.22
N ASN A 220 11.18 -24.27 -12.53
CA ASN A 220 11.76 -25.02 -13.65
C ASN A 220 11.12 -24.60 -14.99
N ASN A 221 9.91 -24.04 -14.94
CA ASN A 221 9.21 -23.47 -16.10
C ASN A 221 8.29 -22.30 -15.65
N PRO A 222 8.80 -21.05 -15.57
CA PRO A 222 8.00 -19.92 -15.07
C PRO A 222 6.76 -19.59 -15.89
N ALA A 223 6.67 -20.04 -17.16
CA ALA A 223 5.49 -19.87 -18.02
C ALA A 223 4.41 -20.97 -17.80
N ASN A 224 4.63 -21.90 -16.87
CA ASN A 224 3.69 -22.97 -16.55
C ASN A 224 2.49 -22.43 -15.75
N ASN A 225 1.35 -22.28 -16.44
CA ASN A 225 0.07 -21.84 -15.85
C ASN A 225 -0.87 -23.02 -15.53
N THR A 226 -0.35 -24.25 -15.43
CA THR A 226 -1.15 -25.44 -15.09
C THR A 226 -1.22 -25.64 -13.58
N SER A 227 -1.76 -26.75 -13.09
CA SER A 227 -1.67 -27.14 -11.66
C SER A 227 -0.52 -28.10 -11.34
N ILE A 228 0.31 -28.46 -12.34
CA ILE A 228 1.34 -29.49 -12.22
C ILE A 228 2.73 -28.84 -12.31
N LEU A 229 3.49 -28.89 -11.21
CA LEU A 229 4.89 -28.49 -11.19
C LEU A 229 5.73 -29.42 -12.08
N SER A 230 6.59 -28.83 -12.90
CA SER A 230 7.58 -29.54 -13.70
C SER A 230 8.76 -30.00 -12.85
N LEU A 231 9.27 -31.18 -13.19
CA LEU A 231 10.44 -31.76 -12.53
C LEU A 231 11.71 -31.09 -13.06
N SER A 232 12.70 -30.89 -12.19
CA SER A 232 14.01 -30.37 -12.61
C SER A 232 14.77 -31.38 -13.48
N SER A 233 15.71 -30.89 -14.29
CA SER A 233 16.40 -31.65 -15.34
C SER A 233 17.21 -32.85 -14.84
N ASP A 234 17.64 -32.86 -13.59
CA ASP A 234 18.32 -33.97 -12.93
C ASP A 234 17.37 -35.15 -12.59
N SER A 235 16.05 -34.93 -12.58
CA SER A 235 15.05 -35.94 -12.23
C SER A 235 15.02 -37.12 -13.20
N THR A 236 15.28 -38.33 -12.67
CA THR A 236 15.27 -39.58 -13.43
C THR A 236 13.89 -40.22 -13.58
N ALA A 237 12.95 -39.95 -12.66
CA ALA A 237 11.57 -40.41 -12.79
C ALA A 237 10.86 -39.74 -13.98
N LYS A 238 10.03 -40.50 -14.73
CA LYS A 238 9.28 -40.01 -15.90
C LYS A 238 7.79 -40.36 -15.79
N GLY A 239 6.94 -39.61 -16.50
CA GLY A 239 5.48 -39.80 -16.49
C GLY A 239 4.77 -39.44 -15.18
N VAL A 240 5.44 -38.66 -14.33
CA VAL A 240 4.95 -38.16 -13.04
C VAL A 240 5.27 -36.67 -12.91
N GLY A 241 4.36 -35.89 -12.30
CA GLY A 241 4.58 -34.52 -11.84
C GLY A 241 4.13 -34.36 -10.39
N LEU A 242 4.15 -33.13 -9.88
CA LEU A 242 3.66 -32.79 -8.53
C LEU A 242 2.52 -31.78 -8.60
N LYS A 243 1.51 -31.94 -7.75
CA LYS A 243 0.45 -30.95 -7.51
C LYS A 243 0.53 -30.45 -6.06
N LEU A 244 0.24 -29.17 -5.87
CA LEU A 244 0.11 -28.54 -4.55
C LEU A 244 -1.36 -28.29 -4.23
N TYR A 245 -1.72 -28.52 -2.97
CA TYR A 245 -3.05 -28.23 -2.43
C TYR A 245 -2.88 -27.41 -1.16
N LYS A 246 -3.78 -26.45 -0.98
CA LYS A 246 -4.01 -25.75 0.29
C LYS A 246 -4.81 -26.63 1.24
N GLU A 247 -5.14 -26.08 2.40
CA GLU A 247 -6.12 -26.64 3.32
C GLU A 247 -7.46 -26.96 2.61
N ASN A 248 -8.23 -27.87 3.21
CA ASN A 248 -9.50 -28.37 2.65
C ASN A 248 -9.37 -28.97 1.23
N TYR A 249 -8.18 -29.42 0.84
CA TYR A 249 -7.85 -30.00 -0.47
C TYR A 249 -8.11 -29.08 -1.66
N GLN A 250 -8.05 -27.74 -1.47
CA GLN A 250 -8.16 -26.81 -2.59
C GLN A 250 -6.88 -26.84 -3.44
N LEU A 251 -7.01 -27.26 -4.71
CA LEU A 251 -5.90 -27.30 -5.67
C LEU A 251 -5.32 -25.90 -5.92
N ILE A 252 -3.99 -25.81 -6.02
CA ILE A 252 -3.28 -24.61 -6.49
C ILE A 252 -3.08 -24.71 -7.99
N ASN A 253 -3.50 -23.68 -8.73
CA ASN A 253 -3.04 -23.42 -10.08
C ASN A 253 -1.83 -22.49 -10.02
N LEU A 254 -0.83 -22.77 -10.84
CA LEU A 254 0.38 -21.98 -10.95
C LEU A 254 0.09 -20.64 -11.64
N ASN A 255 0.82 -19.60 -11.25
CA ASN A 255 0.67 -18.22 -11.70
C ASN A 255 -0.75 -17.63 -11.52
N GLN A 256 -1.54 -18.20 -10.59
CA GLN A 256 -2.83 -17.66 -10.16
C GLN A 256 -2.72 -17.12 -8.73
N MET A 257 -3.18 -15.89 -8.50
CA MET A 257 -3.25 -15.25 -7.19
C MET A 257 -4.41 -15.79 -6.34
N TRP A 258 -4.24 -15.88 -5.02
CA TRP A 258 -5.33 -16.10 -4.05
C TRP A 258 -5.05 -15.34 -2.74
N ILE A 259 -6.08 -15.17 -1.90
CA ILE A 259 -5.94 -14.60 -0.55
C ILE A 259 -5.32 -15.65 0.38
N PHE A 260 -4.13 -15.37 0.92
CA PHE A 260 -3.43 -16.22 1.88
C PHE A 260 -3.94 -15.99 3.31
N SER A 261 -4.09 -14.73 3.71
CA SER A 261 -4.67 -14.32 5.00
C SER A 261 -5.24 -12.91 4.90
N GLN A 262 -6.06 -12.54 5.88
CA GLN A 262 -6.63 -11.20 5.99
C GLN A 262 -6.77 -10.84 7.46
N ASN A 263 -6.20 -9.72 7.87
CA ASN A 263 -6.24 -9.19 9.24
C ASN A 263 -5.75 -10.19 10.31
N ASP A 264 -4.78 -11.03 9.95
CA ASP A 264 -4.14 -12.00 10.84
C ASP A 264 -2.66 -11.61 11.00
N PRO A 265 -2.18 -11.29 12.23
CA PRO A 265 -0.80 -10.92 12.49
C PRO A 265 0.17 -12.12 12.51
N SER A 266 -0.32 -13.37 12.51
CA SER A 266 0.54 -14.56 12.52
C SER A 266 -0.06 -15.73 11.72
N PRO A 267 -0.37 -15.54 10.44
CA PRO A 267 -1.07 -16.52 9.64
C PRO A 267 -0.18 -17.74 9.38
N ILE A 268 -0.80 -18.91 9.45
CA ILE A 268 -0.19 -20.21 9.14
C ILE A 268 -1.10 -20.91 8.14
N SER A 269 -0.57 -21.27 6.97
CA SER A 269 -1.28 -22.10 5.99
C SER A 269 -0.58 -23.45 5.84
N ASN A 270 -1.33 -24.54 5.98
CA ASN A 270 -0.84 -25.88 5.70
C ASN A 270 -1.06 -26.25 4.23
N PHE A 271 -0.06 -26.92 3.64
CA PHE A 271 -0.07 -27.35 2.26
C PHE A 271 0.22 -28.85 2.16
N SER A 272 -0.35 -29.50 1.16
CA SER A 272 -0.01 -30.88 0.81
C SER A 272 0.48 -30.99 -0.63
N VAL A 273 1.47 -31.87 -0.82
CA VAL A 273 2.05 -32.22 -2.11
C VAL A 273 1.54 -33.60 -2.49
N LYS A 274 1.02 -33.76 -3.72
CA LYS A 274 0.70 -35.07 -4.29
C LYS A 274 1.52 -35.31 -5.55
N TYR A 275 1.95 -36.56 -5.74
CA TYR A 275 2.35 -37.04 -7.05
C TYR A 275 1.12 -37.14 -7.95
N VAL A 276 1.24 -36.78 -9.22
CA VAL A 276 0.22 -36.98 -10.24
C VAL A 276 0.81 -37.73 -11.44
N LYS A 277 0.07 -38.68 -11.99
CA LYS A 277 0.44 -39.40 -13.22
C LYS A 277 0.22 -38.50 -14.44
N THR A 278 1.28 -38.27 -15.22
CA THR A 278 1.26 -37.45 -16.45
C THR A 278 1.52 -38.27 -17.72
N GLY A 279 1.86 -39.56 -17.59
CA GLY A 279 2.06 -40.46 -18.73
C GLY A 279 2.41 -41.89 -18.31
N LYS A 280 3.21 -42.57 -19.12
CA LYS A 280 3.82 -43.87 -18.76
C LYS A 280 4.83 -43.63 -17.63
N VAL A 281 4.56 -44.18 -16.44
CA VAL A 281 5.37 -43.92 -15.25
C VAL A 281 6.63 -44.79 -15.23
N GLU A 282 7.78 -44.17 -15.05
CA GLU A 282 9.07 -44.84 -14.90
C GLU A 282 9.70 -44.47 -13.54
N ALA A 283 10.32 -45.45 -12.88
CA ALA A 283 10.88 -45.28 -11.54
C ALA A 283 12.24 -44.55 -11.58
N GLY A 284 12.52 -43.79 -10.53
CA GLY A 284 13.74 -42.98 -10.39
C GLY A 284 13.66 -42.12 -9.12
N PHE A 285 14.43 -41.03 -9.11
CA PHE A 285 14.25 -39.91 -8.18
C PHE A 285 13.60 -38.73 -8.89
N LEU A 286 13.05 -37.79 -8.13
CA LEU A 286 12.55 -36.51 -8.67
C LEU A 286 12.80 -35.38 -7.70
N HIS A 287 13.10 -34.23 -8.28
CA HIS A 287 13.19 -32.93 -7.63
C HIS A 287 12.28 -31.95 -8.38
N ALA A 288 11.77 -30.96 -7.67
CA ALA A 288 10.98 -29.86 -8.22
C ALA A 288 11.22 -28.61 -7.37
N THR A 289 10.95 -27.44 -7.93
CA THR A 289 11.10 -26.19 -7.19
C THR A 289 9.91 -25.28 -7.46
N ALA A 290 9.30 -24.78 -6.39
CA ALA A 290 8.16 -23.86 -6.43
C ALA A 290 8.56 -22.54 -5.77
N VAL A 291 8.14 -21.42 -6.35
CA VAL A 291 8.34 -20.08 -5.78
C VAL A 291 7.00 -19.55 -5.31
N PHE A 292 6.85 -19.29 -4.02
CA PHE A 292 5.70 -18.57 -3.49
C PHE A 292 6.01 -17.06 -3.50
N SER A 293 5.20 -16.28 -4.18
CA SER A 293 5.30 -14.81 -4.18
C SER A 293 4.16 -14.23 -3.35
N PHE A 294 4.46 -13.26 -2.49
CA PHE A 294 3.52 -12.58 -1.62
C PHE A 294 3.39 -11.08 -1.98
N ASP A 295 2.16 -10.61 -2.12
CA ASP A 295 1.76 -9.22 -2.38
C ASP A 295 0.82 -8.78 -1.24
N TYR A 296 1.19 -7.71 -0.53
CA TYR A 296 0.49 -7.27 0.70
C TYR A 296 -0.46 -6.10 0.43
N LYS A 297 -1.56 -6.09 1.17
CA LYS A 297 -2.68 -5.14 1.06
C LYS A 297 -3.25 -4.82 2.44
#